data_AF-A0A1H6BM69-F1
#
_entry.id   AF-A0A1H6BM69-F1
#
_cell.length_a   1.000
_cell.length_b   1.000
_cell.length_c   1.000
_cell.angle_alpha   90.00
_cell.angle_beta   90.00
_cell.angle_gamma   90.00
#
_symmetry.space_group_name_H-M   'P 1'
#
loop_
_entity.id
_entity.type
_entity.pdbx_description
1 polymer ?
#
loop_
_entity_poly.entity_id
_entity_poly.type
_entity_poly.pdbx_seq_one_letter_code
_entity_poly.pdbx_strand_id
1 'polypeptide(L)'
;MKLLENVSEKKLANWLFIHTIIFFIGLLIVSYLGGDHDYISFRTGVIIAAVLYAPGLFLLIALYIRADRQTRKGYNLRLLLVLALVAAKYTFF
;
A
#
# COMPACT_ATOMS: atom_id res chain seq x y z
N MET A 1 -1.14 -0.93 -19.46
CA MET A 1 -2.16 -1.70 -18.70
C MET A 1 -2.56 -3.05 -19.32
N LYS A 2 -1.88 -3.57 -20.35
CA LYS A 2 -2.18 -4.89 -20.96
C LYS A 2 -2.04 -6.10 -20.01
N LEU A 3 -1.23 -5.97 -18.95
CA LEU A 3 -0.96 -7.03 -17.96
C LEU A 3 -2.18 -7.39 -17.08
N LEU A 4 -3.16 -6.50 -16.99
CA LEU A 4 -4.32 -6.67 -16.12
C LEU A 4 -5.62 -6.95 -16.87
N GLU A 5 -5.65 -6.77 -18.21
CA GLU A 5 -6.87 -6.94 -19.02
C GLU A 5 -7.57 -8.29 -18.78
N ASN A 6 -6.81 -9.36 -18.58
CA ASN A 6 -7.33 -10.72 -18.41
C ASN A 6 -7.46 -11.19 -16.95
N VAL A 7 -7.14 -10.34 -15.97
CA VAL A 7 -7.20 -10.73 -14.54
C VAL A 7 -8.58 -10.40 -13.99
N SER A 8 -9.29 -11.35 -13.38
CA SER A 8 -10.60 -11.05 -12.77
C SER A 8 -10.48 -10.15 -11.53
N GLU A 9 -11.52 -9.35 -11.25
CA GLU A 9 -11.53 -8.48 -10.05
C GLU A 9 -11.35 -9.26 -8.76
N LYS A 10 -11.95 -10.45 -8.65
CA LYS A 10 -11.78 -11.35 -7.49
C LYS A 10 -10.32 -11.75 -7.29
N LYS A 11 -9.58 -12.00 -8.38
CA LYS A 11 -8.16 -12.36 -8.32
C LYS A 11 -7.30 -11.16 -7.91
N LEU A 12 -7.59 -9.97 -8.45
CA LEU A 12 -6.98 -8.69 -8.05
C LEU A 12 -7.23 -8.37 -6.56
N ALA A 13 -8.44 -8.56 -6.07
CA ALA A 13 -8.80 -8.36 -4.66
C ALA A 13 -8.06 -9.35 -3.74
N ASN A 14 -7.92 -10.61 -4.15
CA ASN A 14 -7.15 -11.60 -3.41
C ASN A 14 -5.65 -11.24 -3.37
N TRP A 15 -5.09 -10.75 -4.48
CA TRP A 15 -3.72 -10.24 -4.51
C TRP A 15 -3.53 -9.04 -3.60
N LEU A 16 -4.48 -8.11 -3.57
CA LEU A 16 -4.46 -6.98 -2.65
C LEU A 16 -4.51 -7.44 -1.19
N PHE A 17 -5.33 -8.44 -0.87
CA PHE A 17 -5.41 -9.01 0.47
C PHE A 17 -4.10 -9.65 0.91
N ILE A 18 -3.52 -10.52 0.08
CA ILE A 18 -2.21 -11.16 0.33
C ILE A 18 -1.13 -10.09 0.51
N HIS A 19 -1.08 -9.09 -0.37
CA HIS A 19 -0.15 -7.97 -0.24
C HIS A 19 -0.35 -7.22 1.08
N THR A 20 -1.59 -6.97 1.49
CA THR A 20 -1.88 -6.25 2.74
C THR A 20 -1.32 -7.00 3.95
N ILE A 21 -1.43 -8.33 3.97
CA ILE A 21 -0.85 -9.17 5.02
C ILE A 21 0.68 -9.07 5.00
N ILE A 22 1.31 -9.22 3.83
CA ILE A 22 2.77 -9.12 3.68
C ILE A 22 3.27 -7.74 4.15
N PHE A 23 2.57 -6.67 3.76
CA PHE A 23 2.90 -5.31 4.16
C PHE A 23 2.82 -5.14 5.68
N PHE A 24 1.76 -5.66 6.31
CA PHE A 24 1.58 -5.58 7.76
C PHE A 24 2.68 -6.34 8.51
N ILE A 25 3.01 -7.56 8.08
CA ILE A 25 4.10 -8.35 8.66
C ILE A 25 5.44 -7.63 8.46
N GLY A 26 5.69 -7.07 7.27
CA GLY A 26 6.89 -6.28 6.98
C GLY A 26 7.03 -5.08 7.91
N LEU A 27 5.94 -4.36 8.17
CA LEU A 27 5.92 -3.24 9.12
C LEU A 27 6.22 -3.66 10.56
N LEU A 28 5.69 -4.80 11.01
CA LEU A 28 6.00 -5.35 12.32
C LEU A 28 7.50 -5.67 12.44
N ILE A 29 8.08 -6.31 11.41
CA ILE A 29 9.51 -6.63 11.38
C ILE A 29 10.35 -5.35 11.40
N VAL A 30 10.02 -4.35 10.56
CA VAL A 30 10.75 -3.07 10.53
C VAL A 30 10.66 -2.35 11.86
N SER A 31 9.47 -2.33 12.48
CA SER A 31 9.26 -1.72 13.80
C SER A 31 10.06 -2.43 14.89
N TYR A 32 10.09 -3.76 14.87
CA TYR A 32 10.87 -4.56 15.81
C TYR A 32 12.38 -4.32 15.66
N LEU A 33 12.89 -4.34 14.43
CA LEU A 33 14.31 -4.16 14.14
C LEU A 33 14.80 -2.72 14.38
N GLY A 34 13.94 -1.72 14.21
CA GLY A 34 14.27 -0.32 14.49
C GLY A 34 14.01 0.11 15.94
N GLY A 35 13.10 -0.56 16.65
CA GLY A 35 12.75 -0.21 18.03
C GLY A 35 13.67 -0.87 19.06
N ASP A 36 13.71 -2.20 19.09
CA ASP A 36 14.37 -2.95 20.17
C ASP A 36 15.85 -3.22 19.90
N HIS A 37 16.25 -3.24 18.62
CA HIS A 37 17.58 -3.69 18.23
C HIS A 37 18.43 -2.63 17.53
N ASP A 38 17.84 -1.48 17.20
CA ASP A 38 18.50 -0.36 16.49
C ASP A 38 19.23 -0.77 15.20
N TYR A 39 18.87 -1.93 14.61
CA TYR A 39 19.50 -2.45 13.39
C TYR A 39 19.15 -1.60 12.16
N ILE A 40 18.04 -0.86 12.22
CA ILE A 40 17.50 -0.10 11.10
C ILE A 40 17.16 1.31 11.59
N SER A 41 17.81 2.32 10.99
CA SER A 41 17.47 3.72 11.26
C SER A 41 16.03 4.03 10.85
N PHE A 42 15.40 5.00 11.51
CA PHE A 42 14.06 5.50 11.17
C PHE A 42 13.92 5.82 9.66
N ARG A 43 14.93 6.50 9.08
CA ARG A 43 14.94 6.84 7.64
C ARG A 43 14.91 5.59 6.76
N THR A 44 15.70 4.57 7.09
CA THR A 44 15.72 3.31 6.37
C THR A 44 14.38 2.57 6.51
N GLY A 45 13.78 2.57 7.70
CA GLY A 45 12.46 1.97 7.94
C GLY A 45 11.36 2.63 7.10
N VAL A 46 11.35 3.96 7.01
CA VAL A 46 10.40 4.71 6.15
C VAL A 46 10.58 4.37 4.67
N ILE A 47 11.82 4.23 4.19
CA ILE A 47 12.09 3.85 2.80
C ILE A 47 11.59 2.44 2.52
N ILE A 48 11.88 1.47 3.40
CA ILE A 48 11.39 0.09 3.25
C ILE A 48 9.87 0.06 3.24
N ALA A 49 9.21 0.77 4.16
CA ALA A 49 7.75 0.85 4.21
C ALA A 49 7.18 1.46 2.91
N ALA A 50 7.78 2.54 2.38
CA ALA A 50 7.33 3.14 1.13
C ALA A 50 7.48 2.18 -0.07
N VAL A 51 8.59 1.44 -0.16
CA VAL A 51 8.83 0.45 -1.22
C VAL A 51 7.85 -0.72 -1.11
N LEU A 52 7.63 -1.24 0.10
CA LEU A 52 6.64 -2.29 0.35
C LEU A 52 5.21 -1.83 0.06
N TYR A 53 4.92 -0.53 0.18
CA TYR A 53 3.58 0.02 -0.06
C TYR A 53 3.23 0.15 -1.55
N ALA A 54 4.21 0.45 -2.40
CA ALA A 54 4.00 0.80 -3.80
C ALA A 54 3.25 -0.26 -4.65
N PRO A 55 3.51 -1.58 -4.51
CA PRO A 55 2.77 -2.59 -5.28
C PRO A 55 1.31 -2.69 -4.83
N GLY A 56 1.03 -2.48 -3.55
CA GLY A 56 -0.32 -2.44 -2.98
C GLY A 56 -1.11 -1.26 -3.54
N LEU A 57 -0.48 -0.09 -3.64
CA LEU A 57 -1.07 1.09 -4.29
C LEU A 57 -1.40 0.82 -5.77
N PHE A 58 -0.51 0.15 -6.50
CA PHE A 58 -0.75 -0.24 -7.88
C PHE A 58 -1.97 -1.17 -8.02
N LEU A 59 -2.10 -2.19 -7.16
CA LEU A 59 -3.26 -3.09 -7.14
C LEU A 59 -4.56 -2.34 -6.78
N LEU A 60 -4.48 -1.37 -5.88
CA LEU A 60 -5.62 -0.57 -5.45
C LEU A 60 -6.09 0.39 -6.55
N ILE A 61 -5.17 0.99 -7.30
CA ILE A 61 -5.48 1.78 -8.51
C ILE A 61 -6.09 0.88 -9.59
N ALA A 62 -5.54 -0.32 -9.80
CA ALA A 62 -6.08 -1.28 -10.78
C ALA A 62 -7.53 -1.69 -10.46
N LEU A 63 -7.84 -1.94 -9.18
CA LEU A 63 -9.21 -2.19 -8.72
C LEU A 63 -10.10 -0.95 -8.83
N TYR A 64 -9.59 0.24 -8.53
CA TYR A 64 -10.33 1.49 -8.65
C TYR A 64 -10.79 1.77 -10.09
N ILE A 65 -9.91 1.56 -11.07
CA ILE A 65 -10.23 1.77 -12.49
C ILE A 65 -11.35 0.82 -12.95
N ARG A 66 -11.39 -0.41 -12.40
CA ARG A 66 -12.33 -1.46 -12.80
C ARG A 66 -13.64 -1.46 -12.03
N ALA A 67 -13.62 -0.96 -10.80
CA ALA A 67 -14.77 -0.88 -9.91
C ALA A 67 -15.98 -0.14 -10.52
N ASP A 68 -17.18 -0.61 -10.19
CA ASP A 68 -18.43 0.12 -10.41
C ASP A 68 -18.52 1.40 -9.56
N ARG A 69 -19.43 2.30 -9.93
CA ARG A 69 -19.61 3.64 -9.30
C ARG A 69 -19.73 3.60 -7.77
N GLN A 70 -20.36 2.57 -7.21
CA GLN A 70 -20.56 2.42 -5.78
C GLN A 70 -19.28 1.92 -5.07
N THR A 71 -18.57 0.98 -5.68
CA THR A 71 -17.31 0.41 -5.19
C THR A 71 -16.14 1.41 -5.31
N ARG A 72 -16.16 2.30 -6.31
CA ARG A 72 -15.19 3.42 -6.45
C ARG A 72 -15.16 4.35 -5.23
N LYS A 73 -16.28 4.58 -4.54
CA LYS A 73 -16.32 5.43 -3.34
C LYS A 73 -15.48 4.84 -2.20
N GLY A 74 -15.51 3.52 -2.01
CA GLY A 74 -14.70 2.83 -1.01
C GLY A 74 -13.20 2.88 -1.33
N TYR A 75 -12.85 2.77 -2.60
CA TYR A 75 -11.46 2.91 -3.07
C TYR A 75 -10.96 4.36 -3.03
N ASN A 76 -11.82 5.36 -3.27
CA ASN A 76 -11.47 6.78 -3.13
C ASN A 76 -11.04 7.13 -1.71
N LEU A 77 -11.72 6.58 -0.70
CA LEU A 77 -11.38 6.83 0.70
C LEU A 77 -9.99 6.24 1.06
N ARG A 78 -9.68 5.06 0.50
CA ARG A 78 -8.36 4.43 0.63
C ARG A 78 -7.27 5.21 -0.12
N LEU A 79 -7.56 5.71 -1.33
CA LEU A 79 -6.65 6.57 -2.11
C LEU A 79 -6.41 7.94 -1.45
N LEU A 80 -7.44 8.52 -0.84
CA LEU A 80 -7.34 9.77 -0.06
C LEU A 80 -6.44 9.60 1.16
N LEU A 81 -6.53 8.47 1.87
CA LEU A 81 -5.62 8.13 2.96
C LEU A 81 -4.16 8.06 2.48
N VAL A 82 -3.91 7.53 1.28
CA VAL A 82 -2.57 7.50 0.69
C VAL A 82 -2.08 8.90 0.36
N LEU A 83 -2.91 9.71 -0.28
CA LEU A 83 -2.59 11.09 -0.60
C LEU A 83 -2.32 11.91 0.67
N ALA A 84 -3.08 11.69 1.74
CA ALA A 84 -2.84 12.32 3.04
C ALA A 84 -1.49 11.88 3.65
N LEU A 85 -1.12 10.61 3.53
CA LEU A 85 0.18 10.09 4.00
C LEU A 85 1.35 10.69 3.20
N VAL A 86 1.20 10.79 1.88
CA VAL A 86 2.19 11.43 1.01
C VAL A 86 2.27 12.92 1.31
N ALA A 87 1.14 13.61 1.47
CA ALA A 87 1.10 15.02 1.82
C ALA A 87 1.76 15.29 3.18
N ALA A 88 1.48 14.46 4.20
CA ALA A 88 2.12 14.54 5.52
C ALA A 88 3.65 14.45 5.42
N LYS A 89 4.19 13.63 4.51
CA LYS A 89 5.64 13.59 4.26
C LYS A 89 6.18 14.94 3.77
N TYR A 90 5.42 15.72 3.00
CA TYR A 90 5.84 17.02 2.47
C TYR A 90 5.50 18.22 3.36
N THR A 91 4.67 18.04 4.40
CA THR A 91 4.35 19.10 5.37
C THR A 91 5.16 19.02 6.66
N PHE A 92 5.69 17.85 7.02
CA PHE A 92 6.44 17.64 8.28
C PHE A 92 7.94 17.37 8.09
N PHE A 93 8.44 17.39 6.85
CA PHE A 93 9.86 17.39 6.47
C PHE A 93 10.12 18.50 5.47
#